data_AF-A0A4Y2B312-F1
#
_entry.id   AF-A0A4Y2B312-F1
#
_cell.length_a   1.000
_cell.length_b   1.000
_cell.length_c   1.000
_cell.angle_alpha   90.00
_cell.angle_beta   90.00
_cell.angle_gamma   90.00
#
_symmetry.space_group_name_H-M   'P 1'
#
loop_
_entity.id
_entity.type
_entity.pdbx_description
1 polymer ?
#
loop_
_entity_poly.entity_id
_entity_poly.type
_entity_poly.pdbx_seq_one_letter_code
_entity_poly.pdbx_strand_id
1 'polypeptide(L)'
;MQYTDSLSVLQELNSLHCKSHPLVFSVLDLYEKLISQGFSLVFCWVPSHVGIVGNEQADSNAHSATHFSHESMPVGGLEKYIKSCLQMKCQIHSDQEINNKLHSIKPVIENWSEDVNRKRGTILTRLRIGHTRFTHRHLLLGEPAPTCPHCSCTMSVKHILIECKHFNIHRLRFFNTSSPTLTTMIGRHPHIYFFEFLKITGFYPHI
;
A
#
# COMPACT_ATOMS: atom_id res chain seq x y z
N MET A 1 25.14 -14.40 25.33
CA MET A 1 23.95 -13.76 25.95
C MET A 1 24.28 -12.30 26.21
N GLN A 2 23.32 -11.41 26.00
CA GLN A 2 23.44 -9.98 26.22
C GLN A 2 22.55 -9.57 27.39
N TYR A 3 23.08 -8.82 28.35
CA TYR A 3 22.34 -8.35 29.52
C TYR A 3 22.01 -6.86 29.39
N THR A 4 20.83 -6.45 29.83
CA THR A 4 20.42 -5.04 29.87
C THR A 4 19.48 -4.81 31.06
N ASP A 5 19.56 -3.63 31.66
CA ASP A 5 18.67 -3.21 32.74
C ASP A 5 17.45 -2.41 32.27
N SER A 6 17.40 -2.08 30.98
CA SER A 6 16.32 -1.34 30.35
C SER A 6 15.16 -2.28 30.00
N LEU A 7 14.31 -2.57 30.98
CA LEU A 7 13.12 -3.42 30.79
C LEU A 7 12.20 -2.89 29.68
N SER A 8 12.05 -1.57 29.61
CA SER A 8 11.24 -0.90 28.58
C SER A 8 11.73 -1.21 27.16
N VAL A 9 13.04 -1.20 26.93
CA VAL A 9 13.64 -1.51 25.62
C VAL A 9 13.36 -2.97 25.23
N LEU A 10 13.47 -3.90 26.18
CA LEU A 10 13.16 -5.31 25.93
C LEU A 10 11.67 -5.54 25.63
N GLN A 11 10.79 -4.85 26.36
CA GLN A 11 9.36 -4.88 26.08
C GLN A 11 9.05 -4.32 24.70
N GLU A 12 9.72 -3.24 24.30
CA GLU A 12 9.53 -2.59 23.00
C GLU A 12 10.07 -3.43 21.83
N LEU A 13 11.20 -4.14 22.03
CA LEU A 13 11.72 -5.12 21.07
C LEU A 13 10.79 -6.32 20.90
N ASN A 14 10.14 -6.76 21.98
CA ASN A 14 9.22 -7.90 21.97
C ASN A 14 7.81 -7.51 21.46
N SER A 15 7.44 -6.24 21.56
CA SER A 15 6.14 -5.71 21.13
C SER A 15 6.32 -4.60 20.09
N LEU A 16 6.58 -5.02 18.84
CA LEU A 16 6.68 -4.11 17.71
C LEU A 16 5.39 -3.29 17.55
N HIS A 17 5.46 -2.01 17.90
CA HIS A 17 4.34 -1.10 17.75
C HIS A 17 4.69 0.07 16.85
N CYS A 18 3.68 0.65 16.21
CA CYS A 18 3.88 1.75 15.29
C CYS A 18 4.36 3.08 15.91
N LYS A 19 4.51 3.09 17.23
CA LYS A 19 5.02 4.22 18.02
C LYS A 19 6.43 3.96 18.56
N SER A 20 7.06 2.84 18.19
CA SER A 20 8.35 2.47 18.75
C SER A 20 9.45 3.45 18.35
N HIS A 21 10.40 3.69 19.26
CA HIS A 21 11.47 4.66 19.06
C HIS A 21 12.40 4.23 17.90
N PRO A 22 12.89 5.16 17.06
CA PRO A 22 13.80 4.85 15.93
C PRO A 22 14.98 3.92 16.24
N LEU A 23 15.58 4.07 17.43
CA LEU A 23 16.71 3.25 17.88
C LEU A 23 16.35 1.76 18.03
N VAL A 24 15.10 1.44 18.40
CA VAL A 24 14.63 0.06 18.50
C VAL A 24 14.75 -0.64 17.15
N PHE A 25 14.46 0.08 16.06
CA PHE A 25 14.61 -0.47 14.71
C PHE A 25 16.07 -0.65 14.30
N SER A 26 16.99 0.23 14.71
CA SER A 26 18.42 0.04 14.48
C SER A 26 18.96 -1.21 15.20
N VAL A 27 18.49 -1.44 16.43
CA VAL A 27 18.82 -2.64 17.20
C VAL A 27 18.29 -3.89 16.50
N LEU A 28 17.08 -3.86 15.95
CA LEU A 28 16.49 -4.99 15.22
C LEU A 28 17.20 -5.29 13.89
N ASP A 29 17.59 -4.28 13.12
CA ASP A 29 18.36 -4.49 11.88
C ASP A 29 19.72 -5.15 12.17
N LEU A 30 20.39 -4.73 13.24
CA LEU A 30 21.62 -5.35 13.70
C LEU A 30 21.37 -6.78 14.19
N TYR A 31 20.28 -6.99 14.94
CA TYR A 31 19.85 -8.31 15.41
C TYR A 31 19.69 -9.28 14.24
N GLU A 32 18.90 -8.92 13.22
CA GLU A 32 18.66 -9.74 12.03
C GLU A 32 19.96 -10.06 11.28
N LYS A 33 20.85 -9.08 11.12
CA LYS A 33 22.17 -9.29 10.50
C LYS A 33 22.99 -10.33 11.26
N LEU A 34 23.03 -10.24 12.59
CA LEU A 34 23.78 -11.19 13.41
C LEU A 34 23.17 -12.59 13.36
N ILE A 35 21.84 -12.72 13.43
CA ILE A 35 21.18 -14.04 13.27
C ILE A 35 21.49 -14.62 11.88
N SER A 36 21.45 -13.81 10.82
CA SER A 36 21.75 -14.24 9.45
C SER A 36 23.20 -14.74 9.26
N GLN A 37 24.12 -14.29 10.10
CA GLN A 37 25.51 -14.73 10.14
C GLN A 37 25.71 -15.99 11.01
N GLY A 38 24.63 -16.55 11.57
CA GLY A 38 24.65 -17.76 12.39
C GLY A 38 24.88 -17.53 13.88
N PHE A 39 24.83 -16.28 14.36
CA PHE A 39 24.90 -16.00 15.79
C PHE A 39 23.56 -16.36 16.47
N SER A 40 23.63 -16.88 17.69
CA SER A 40 22.46 -17.03 18.57
C SER A 40 22.51 -15.98 19.65
N LEU A 41 21.54 -15.06 19.63
CA LEU A 41 21.49 -13.92 20.55
C LEU A 41 20.29 -14.06 21.50
N VAL A 42 20.57 -14.06 22.79
CA VAL A 42 19.58 -14.09 23.88
C VAL A 42 19.76 -12.83 24.72
N PHE A 43 18.70 -12.06 24.88
CA PHE A 43 18.65 -10.90 25.76
C PHE A 43 18.06 -11.26 27.13
N CYS A 44 18.74 -10.83 28.19
CA CYS A 44 18.33 -11.08 29.57
C CYS A 44 18.20 -9.75 30.30
N TRP A 45 17.05 -9.54 30.94
CA TRP A 45 16.85 -8.38 31.81
C TRP A 45 17.58 -8.58 33.15
N VAL A 46 18.22 -7.53 33.65
CA VAL A 46 18.81 -7.48 34.99
C VAL A 46 18.36 -6.21 35.74
N PRO A 47 18.16 -6.25 37.06
CA PRO A 47 17.85 -5.03 37.82
C PRO A 47 19.05 -4.06 37.84
N SER A 48 18.76 -2.77 37.67
CA SER A 48 19.76 -1.69 37.78
C SER A 48 20.01 -1.29 39.25
N HIS A 49 21.20 -0.76 39.54
CA HIS A 49 21.58 -0.18 40.85
C HIS A 49 21.45 -1.09 42.08
N VAL A 50 21.67 -2.40 41.92
CA VAL A 50 21.60 -3.38 43.02
C VAL A 50 22.94 -4.05 43.36
N GLY A 51 24.08 -3.48 42.97
CA GLY A 51 25.40 -4.07 43.27
C GLY A 51 25.91 -5.08 42.25
N ILE A 52 25.26 -5.21 41.07
CA ILE A 52 25.75 -6.11 40.01
C ILE A 52 26.92 -5.42 39.31
N VAL A 53 28.15 -5.83 39.67
CA VAL A 53 29.41 -5.25 39.19
C VAL A 53 29.44 -5.02 37.68
N GLY A 54 28.95 -5.99 36.89
CA GLY A 54 28.91 -5.88 35.42
C GLY A 54 27.97 -4.78 34.90
N ASN A 55 26.79 -4.62 35.52
CA ASN A 55 25.84 -3.57 35.13
C ASN A 55 26.35 -2.20 35.55
N GLU A 56 26.86 -2.08 36.77
CA GLU A 56 27.41 -0.82 37.29
C GLU A 56 28.60 -0.33 36.46
N GLN A 57 29.45 -1.26 35.99
CA GLN A 57 30.53 -0.91 35.07
C GLN A 57 30.01 -0.46 33.71
N ALA A 58 28.98 -1.11 33.17
CA ALA A 58 28.35 -0.72 31.91
C ALA A 58 27.71 0.68 32.01
N ASP A 59 26.98 0.95 33.09
CA ASP A 59 26.35 2.25 33.36
C ASP A 59 27.39 3.37 33.51
N SER A 60 28.46 3.11 34.27
CA SER A 60 29.57 4.05 34.45
C SER A 60 30.26 4.39 33.11
N ASN A 61 30.48 3.37 32.26
CA ASN A 61 31.06 3.54 30.94
C ASN A 61 30.13 4.33 30.01
N ALA A 62 28.82 4.01 30.01
CA ALA A 62 27.82 4.71 29.21
C ALA A 62 27.69 6.18 29.62
N HIS A 63 27.65 6.46 30.93
CA HIS A 63 27.64 7.81 31.48
C HIS A 63 28.91 8.59 31.14
N SER A 64 30.06 7.92 31.03
CA SER A 64 31.32 8.56 30.63
C SER A 64 31.36 8.88 29.13
N ALA A 65 30.60 8.13 28.30
CA ALA A 65 30.58 8.26 26.85
C ALA A 65 29.57 9.29 26.31
N THR A 66 28.61 9.75 27.11
CA THR A 66 27.59 10.74 26.70
C THR A 66 28.16 12.11 26.31
N HIS A 67 29.43 12.38 26.64
CA HIS A 67 30.10 13.63 26.25
C HIS A 67 30.57 13.68 24.78
N PHE A 68 30.44 12.60 23.99
CA PHE A 68 31.15 12.50 22.70
C PHE A 68 30.34 12.32 21.40
N SER A 69 29.01 12.22 21.40
CA SER A 69 28.31 12.08 20.10
C SER A 69 26.92 12.72 20.06
N HIS A 70 26.89 13.92 19.47
CA HIS A 70 25.75 14.37 18.68
C HIS A 70 25.80 13.66 17.32
N GLU A 71 25.83 12.32 17.31
CA GLU A 71 25.68 11.59 16.04
C GLU A 71 24.22 11.66 15.63
N SER A 72 23.96 12.48 14.61
CA SER A 72 22.68 12.49 13.91
C SER A 72 22.43 11.10 13.36
N MET A 73 21.44 10.39 13.91
CA MET A 73 20.89 9.16 13.38
C MET A 73 20.80 9.21 11.84
N PRO A 74 21.19 8.16 11.09
CA PRO A 74 21.04 8.14 9.63
C PRO A 74 19.55 8.23 9.25
N VAL A 75 19.08 9.44 9.02
CA VAL A 75 17.67 9.78 8.74
C VAL A 75 17.14 8.95 7.56
N GLY A 76 18.00 8.60 6.59
CA GLY A 76 17.62 7.81 5.42
C GLY A 76 17.13 6.38 5.71
N GLY A 77 17.68 5.72 6.74
CA GLY A 77 17.22 4.39 7.15
C GLY A 77 15.85 4.45 7.83
N LEU A 78 15.68 5.44 8.70
CA LEU A 78 14.44 5.70 9.43
C LEU A 78 13.30 6.09 8.47
N GLU A 79 13.55 6.99 7.52
CA GLU A 79 12.52 7.43 6.56
C GLU A 79 12.02 6.27 5.70
N LYS A 80 12.92 5.43 5.18
CA LYS A 80 12.56 4.25 4.39
C LYS A 80 11.74 3.26 5.20
N TYR A 81 12.11 3.05 6.47
CA TYR A 81 11.39 2.17 7.38
C TYR A 81 9.98 2.70 7.70
N ILE A 82 9.85 3.97 8.08
CA ILE A 82 8.54 4.60 8.34
C ILE A 82 7.64 4.48 7.11
N LYS A 83 8.16 4.77 5.91
CA LYS A 83 7.41 4.60 4.65
C LYS A 83 6.94 3.16 4.45
N SER A 84 7.79 2.17 4.74
CA SER A 84 7.44 0.75 4.66
C SER A 84 6.32 0.37 5.63
N CYS A 85 6.40 0.79 6.90
CA CYS A 85 5.37 0.54 7.90
C CYS A 85 4.03 1.19 7.53
N LEU A 86 4.06 2.43 7.04
CA LEU A 86 2.86 3.11 6.56
C LEU A 86 2.25 2.37 5.37
N GLN A 87 3.07 1.96 4.40
CA GLN A 87 2.61 1.19 3.25
C GLN A 87 1.98 -0.14 3.66
N MET A 88 2.60 -0.88 4.59
CA MET A 88 2.07 -2.14 5.11
C MET A 88 0.72 -1.95 5.81
N LYS A 89 0.59 -0.93 6.65
CA LYS A 89 -0.69 -0.63 7.32
C LYS A 89 -1.78 -0.24 6.33
N CYS A 90 -1.46 0.61 5.36
CA CYS A 90 -2.39 0.97 4.29
C CYS A 90 -2.81 -0.28 3.51
N GLN A 91 -1.88 -1.20 3.23
CA GLN A 91 -2.16 -2.44 2.52
C GLN A 91 -3.14 -3.31 3.30
N ILE A 92 -2.87 -3.56 4.59
CA ILE A 92 -3.76 -4.33 5.48
C ILE A 92 -5.17 -3.73 5.50
N HIS A 93 -5.28 -2.40 5.64
CA HIS A 93 -6.59 -1.74 5.62
C HIS A 93 -7.27 -1.90 4.25
N SER A 94 -6.53 -1.76 3.15
CA SER A 94 -7.10 -1.92 1.81
C SER A 94 -7.56 -3.35 1.54
N ASP A 95 -6.87 -4.36 2.06
CA ASP A 95 -7.22 -5.78 1.89
C ASP A 95 -8.50 -6.14 2.65
N GLN A 96 -8.87 -5.37 3.68
CA GLN A 96 -10.12 -5.52 4.42
C GLN A 96 -11.33 -4.89 3.70
N GLU A 97 -11.09 -3.99 2.75
CA GLU A 97 -12.15 -3.28 2.01
C GLU A 97 -12.71 -4.12 0.85
N ILE A 98 -13.55 -5.11 1.18
CA ILE A 98 -14.12 -6.09 0.23
C ILE A 98 -14.98 -5.49 -0.89
N ASN A 99 -15.49 -4.26 -0.72
CA ASN A 99 -16.34 -3.58 -1.69
C ASN A 99 -15.60 -2.52 -2.53
N ASN A 100 -14.27 -2.45 -2.41
CA ASN A 100 -13.47 -1.46 -3.13
C ASN A 100 -13.25 -1.88 -4.59
N LYS A 101 -13.88 -1.15 -5.52
CA LYS A 101 -13.75 -1.37 -6.98
C LYS A 101 -12.29 -1.36 -7.44
N LEU A 102 -11.46 -0.49 -6.86
CA LEU A 102 -10.06 -0.33 -7.22
C LEU A 102 -9.23 -1.57 -6.82
N HIS A 103 -9.57 -2.21 -5.70
CA HIS A 103 -8.79 -3.33 -5.15
C HIS A 103 -8.73 -4.52 -6.13
N SER A 104 -9.82 -4.80 -6.85
CA SER A 104 -9.88 -5.85 -7.88
C SER A 104 -8.91 -5.65 -9.06
N ILE A 105 -8.44 -4.41 -9.27
CA ILE A 105 -7.56 -4.02 -10.38
C ILE A 105 -6.14 -3.73 -9.87
N LYS A 106 -6.06 -3.22 -8.63
CA LYS A 106 -4.84 -2.78 -7.96
C LYS A 106 -4.83 -3.38 -6.54
N PRO A 107 -4.45 -4.66 -6.41
CA PRO A 107 -4.42 -5.31 -5.11
C PRO A 107 -3.30 -4.74 -4.23
N VAL A 108 -2.16 -4.37 -4.83
CA VAL A 108 -1.01 -3.82 -4.10
C VAL A 108 -1.02 -2.29 -4.15
N ILE A 109 -0.82 -1.64 -3.01
CA ILE A 109 -0.66 -0.19 -2.89
C ILE A 109 0.76 0.17 -3.35
N GLU A 110 0.85 0.52 -4.63
CA GLU A 110 2.06 1.02 -5.26
C GLU A 110 1.76 2.24 -6.14
N ASN A 111 2.77 3.03 -6.49
CA ASN A 111 2.60 4.11 -7.45
C ASN A 111 2.56 3.53 -8.86
N TRP A 112 1.47 3.78 -9.58
CA TRP A 112 1.41 3.52 -11.01
C TRP A 112 1.95 4.73 -11.75
N SER A 113 2.77 4.49 -12.78
CA SER A 113 3.29 5.55 -13.64
C SER A 113 2.15 6.40 -14.19
N GLU A 114 2.32 7.72 -14.16
CA GLU A 114 1.36 8.64 -14.75
C GLU A 114 1.37 8.49 -16.28
N ASP A 115 0.18 8.60 -16.90
CA ASP A 115 0.09 8.66 -18.36
C ASP A 115 0.69 9.99 -18.82
N VAL A 116 1.53 9.96 -19.87
CA VAL A 116 2.16 11.15 -20.45
C VAL A 116 1.10 12.20 -20.80
N ASN A 117 -0.11 11.77 -21.14
CA ASN A 117 -1.25 12.64 -21.32
C ASN A 117 -2.10 12.73 -20.05
N ARG A 118 -2.06 13.89 -19.38
CA ARG A 118 -2.86 14.19 -18.18
C ARG A 118 -4.35 13.85 -18.34
N LYS A 119 -4.95 14.14 -19.51
CA LYS A 119 -6.38 13.84 -19.77
C LYS A 119 -6.65 12.34 -19.76
N ARG A 120 -5.77 11.53 -20.38
CA ARG A 120 -5.86 10.05 -20.35
C ARG A 120 -5.69 9.53 -18.93
N GLY A 121 -4.74 10.09 -18.17
CA GLY A 121 -4.56 9.79 -16.75
C GLY A 121 -5.82 10.05 -15.91
N THR A 122 -6.45 11.21 -16.06
CA THR A 122 -7.71 11.53 -15.37
C THR A 122 -8.83 10.54 -15.71
N ILE A 123 -8.98 10.20 -16.99
CA ILE A 123 -9.98 9.23 -17.45
C ILE A 123 -9.73 7.86 -16.80
N LEU A 124 -8.49 7.37 -16.81
CA LEU A 124 -8.16 6.08 -16.18
C LEU A 124 -8.44 6.09 -14.69
N THR A 125 -8.04 7.15 -13.97
CA THR A 125 -8.33 7.28 -12.54
C THR A 125 -9.83 7.22 -12.26
N ARG A 126 -10.64 8.01 -12.99
CA ARG A 126 -12.11 7.99 -12.85
C ARG A 126 -12.72 6.63 -13.15
N LEU A 127 -12.24 5.92 -14.17
CA LEU A 127 -12.71 4.58 -14.49
C LEU A 127 -12.38 3.56 -13.41
N ARG A 128 -11.16 3.59 -12.88
CA ARG A 128 -10.68 2.66 -11.83
C ARG A 128 -11.48 2.78 -10.53
N ILE A 129 -11.84 3.99 -10.13
CA ILE A 129 -12.70 4.22 -8.95
C ILE A 129 -14.20 4.15 -9.29
N GLY A 130 -14.56 4.05 -10.56
CA GLY A 130 -15.95 3.99 -11.01
C GLY A 130 -16.70 5.32 -10.91
N HIS A 131 -16.01 6.46 -10.97
CA HIS A 131 -16.56 7.82 -10.88
C HIS A 131 -16.77 8.42 -12.27
N THR A 132 -17.74 7.90 -13.01
CA THR A 132 -18.17 8.45 -14.29
C THR A 132 -19.54 9.12 -14.15
N ARG A 133 -19.94 9.92 -15.14
CA ARG A 133 -21.26 10.55 -15.14
C ARG A 133 -22.39 9.52 -15.07
N PHE A 134 -22.24 8.37 -15.73
CA PHE A 134 -23.26 7.33 -15.74
C PHE A 134 -23.29 6.47 -14.48
N THR A 135 -22.17 6.35 -13.76
CA THR A 135 -22.07 5.41 -12.65
C THR A 135 -22.14 6.09 -11.28
N HIS A 136 -21.92 7.40 -11.21
CA HIS A 136 -21.80 8.12 -9.93
C HIS A 136 -22.75 9.32 -9.79
N ARG A 137 -23.29 9.86 -10.89
CA ARG A 137 -24.19 11.03 -10.83
C ARG A 137 -25.42 10.78 -9.96
N HIS A 138 -26.01 9.59 -10.05
CA HIS A 138 -27.22 9.24 -9.28
C HIS A 138 -26.99 9.33 -7.77
N LEU A 139 -25.78 8.99 -7.29
CA LEU A 139 -25.42 9.13 -5.87
C LEU A 139 -25.39 10.59 -5.41
N LEU A 140 -24.94 11.51 -6.28
CA LEU A 140 -24.92 12.94 -5.98
C LEU A 140 -26.32 13.56 -5.98
N LEU A 141 -27.24 13.00 -6.75
CA LEU A 141 -28.62 13.49 -6.90
C LEU A 141 -29.63 12.73 -6.02
N GLY A 142 -29.22 11.67 -5.34
CA GLY A 142 -30.14 10.78 -4.61
C GLY A 142 -31.11 10.01 -5.52
N GLU A 143 -30.75 9.84 -6.80
CA GLU A 143 -31.56 9.13 -7.80
C GLU A 143 -31.29 7.61 -7.76
N PRO A 144 -32.22 6.78 -8.27
CA PRO A 144 -31.95 5.36 -8.43
C PRO A 144 -30.78 5.10 -9.39
N ALA A 145 -30.06 4.00 -9.15
CA ALA A 145 -28.96 3.61 -10.01
C ALA A 145 -29.45 3.40 -11.45
N PRO A 146 -28.80 4.03 -12.45
CA PRO A 146 -29.26 3.95 -13.83
C PRO A 146 -29.07 2.53 -14.36
N THR A 147 -29.95 2.13 -15.26
CA THR A 147 -29.91 0.82 -15.93
C THR A 147 -29.36 0.96 -17.35
N CYS A 148 -28.75 -0.11 -17.85
CA CYS A 148 -28.27 -0.18 -19.21
C CYS A 148 -29.46 -0.26 -20.18
N PRO A 149 -29.56 0.62 -21.19
CA PRO A 149 -30.69 0.62 -22.12
C PRO A 149 -30.73 -0.61 -23.03
N HIS A 150 -29.64 -1.38 -23.12
CA HIS A 150 -29.53 -2.54 -24.01
C HIS A 150 -29.77 -3.88 -23.33
N CYS A 151 -29.64 -3.97 -21.99
CA CYS A 151 -29.76 -5.24 -21.27
C CYS A 151 -30.33 -5.12 -19.86
N SER A 152 -30.78 -3.92 -19.46
CA SER A 152 -31.45 -3.64 -18.18
C SER A 152 -30.64 -3.93 -16.91
N CYS A 153 -29.36 -4.29 -17.02
CA CYS A 153 -28.46 -4.44 -15.88
C CYS A 153 -28.11 -3.07 -15.26
N THR A 154 -27.79 -3.04 -13.97
CA THR A 154 -27.28 -1.85 -13.29
C THR A 154 -26.01 -1.32 -13.98
N MET A 155 -25.98 -0.01 -14.24
CA MET A 155 -24.86 0.62 -14.93
C MET A 155 -23.62 0.69 -14.04
N SER A 156 -22.51 0.13 -14.52
CA SER A 156 -21.21 0.21 -13.86
C SER A 156 -20.07 0.26 -14.89
N VAL A 157 -18.87 0.70 -14.49
CA VAL A 157 -17.70 0.66 -15.37
C VAL A 157 -17.39 -0.79 -15.77
N LYS A 158 -17.49 -1.73 -14.82
CA LYS A 158 -17.34 -3.17 -15.10
C LYS A 158 -18.34 -3.64 -16.15
N HIS A 159 -19.59 -3.24 -16.02
CA HIS A 159 -20.63 -3.59 -16.97
C HIS A 159 -20.28 -3.13 -18.39
N ILE A 160 -19.94 -1.85 -18.56
CA ILE A 160 -19.62 -1.26 -19.87
C ILE A 160 -18.37 -1.92 -20.48
N LEU A 161 -17.31 -2.08 -19.68
CA LEU A 161 -16.02 -2.52 -20.19
C LEU A 161 -15.98 -4.03 -20.50
N ILE A 162 -16.62 -4.88 -19.69
CA ILE A 162 -16.40 -6.34 -19.78
C ILE A 162 -17.66 -7.22 -19.75
N GLU A 163 -18.85 -6.72 -19.38
CA GLU A 163 -20.05 -7.58 -19.22
C GLU A 163 -21.16 -7.31 -20.24
N CYS A 164 -21.33 -6.07 -20.69
CA CYS A 164 -22.48 -5.66 -21.49
C CYS A 164 -22.44 -6.32 -22.87
N LYS A 165 -23.46 -7.13 -23.19
CA LYS A 165 -23.55 -7.88 -24.46
C LYS A 165 -23.56 -6.97 -25.69
N HIS A 166 -24.10 -5.76 -25.57
CA HIS A 166 -24.12 -4.76 -26.65
C HIS A 166 -22.71 -4.42 -27.15
N PHE A 167 -21.72 -4.37 -26.26
CA PHE A 167 -20.34 -4.05 -26.63
C PHE A 167 -19.50 -5.26 -27.03
N ASN A 168 -20.07 -6.47 -27.14
CA ASN A 168 -19.33 -7.69 -27.52
C ASN A 168 -18.57 -7.54 -28.84
N ILE A 169 -19.21 -7.02 -29.88
CA ILE A 169 -18.60 -6.87 -31.21
C ILE A 169 -17.41 -5.90 -31.14
N HIS A 170 -17.54 -4.81 -30.40
CA HIS A 170 -16.45 -3.88 -30.18
C HIS A 170 -15.31 -4.53 -29.40
N ARG A 171 -15.60 -5.33 -28.37
CA ARG A 171 -14.56 -6.03 -27.61
C ARG A 171 -13.79 -7.03 -28.48
N LEU A 172 -14.49 -7.82 -29.28
CA LEU A 172 -13.87 -8.74 -30.24
C LEU A 172 -12.98 -7.98 -31.24
N ARG A 173 -13.46 -6.85 -31.77
CA ARG A 173 -12.72 -6.04 -32.74
C ARG A 173 -11.43 -5.43 -32.17
N PHE A 174 -11.44 -4.97 -30.93
CA PHE A 174 -10.31 -4.22 -30.34
C PHE A 174 -9.39 -5.07 -29.46
N PHE A 175 -9.87 -6.18 -28.91
CA PHE A 175 -9.15 -7.00 -27.94
C PHE A 175 -9.07 -8.49 -28.34
N ASN A 176 -9.64 -8.88 -29.49
CA ASN A 176 -9.72 -10.27 -29.94
C ASN A 176 -10.40 -11.23 -28.93
N THR A 177 -11.20 -10.70 -28.02
CA THR A 177 -11.95 -11.47 -27.02
C THR A 177 -13.27 -10.77 -26.69
N SER A 178 -14.32 -11.53 -26.43
CA SER A 178 -15.60 -11.02 -25.94
C SER A 178 -15.60 -10.78 -24.43
N SER A 179 -14.64 -11.37 -23.70
CA SER A 179 -14.55 -11.35 -22.23
C SER A 179 -13.15 -10.93 -21.74
N PRO A 180 -12.70 -9.70 -22.05
CA PRO A 180 -11.46 -9.14 -21.52
C PRO A 180 -11.56 -8.91 -20.02
N THR A 181 -10.42 -8.86 -19.34
CA THR A 181 -10.36 -8.57 -17.90
C THR A 181 -10.35 -7.07 -17.62
N LEU A 182 -10.81 -6.66 -16.43
CA LEU A 182 -10.68 -5.26 -15.99
C LEU A 182 -9.21 -4.81 -15.93
N THR A 183 -8.30 -5.71 -15.54
CA THR A 183 -6.86 -5.42 -15.49
C THR A 183 -6.29 -5.13 -16.89
N THR A 184 -6.73 -5.86 -17.92
CA THR A 184 -6.36 -5.58 -19.32
C THR A 184 -6.90 -4.22 -19.79
N MET A 185 -8.06 -3.80 -19.30
CA MET A 185 -8.72 -2.56 -19.71
C MET A 185 -8.18 -1.33 -19.00
N ILE A 186 -8.10 -1.38 -17.67
CA ILE A 186 -7.84 -0.22 -16.80
C ILE A 186 -6.82 -0.52 -15.70
N GLY A 187 -6.07 -1.62 -15.81
CA GLY A 187 -4.97 -1.95 -14.90
C GLY A 187 -3.74 -1.05 -15.07
N ARG A 188 -2.59 -1.52 -14.57
CA ARG A 188 -1.32 -0.76 -14.60
C ARG A 188 -0.94 -0.34 -16.03
N HIS A 189 -1.14 -1.25 -16.99
CA HIS A 189 -0.88 -1.02 -18.41
C HIS A 189 -2.13 -1.36 -19.23
N PRO A 190 -3.04 -0.38 -19.45
CA PRO A 190 -4.21 -0.54 -20.30
C PRO A 190 -3.84 -1.00 -21.71
N HIS A 191 -4.72 -1.79 -22.34
CA HIS A 191 -4.56 -2.20 -23.73
C HIS A 191 -4.40 -0.99 -24.67
N ILE A 192 -3.58 -1.12 -25.70
CA ILE A 192 -3.22 -0.01 -26.60
C ILE A 192 -4.42 0.66 -27.27
N TYR A 193 -5.45 -0.11 -27.61
CA TYR A 193 -6.69 0.38 -28.23
C TYR A 193 -7.81 0.72 -27.25
N PHE A 194 -7.51 0.78 -25.96
CA PHE A 194 -8.53 1.01 -24.94
C PHE A 194 -9.27 2.34 -25.12
N PHE A 195 -8.56 3.41 -25.46
CA PHE A 195 -9.17 4.73 -25.61
C PHE A 195 -9.98 4.84 -26.91
N GLU A 196 -9.56 4.16 -27.98
CA GLU A 196 -10.30 4.02 -29.23
C GLU A 196 -11.61 3.27 -28.99
N PHE A 197 -11.57 2.19 -28.20
CA PHE A 197 -12.75 1.48 -27.74
C PHE A 197 -13.71 2.38 -26.95
N LEU A 198 -13.21 3.22 -26.04
CA LEU A 198 -14.06 4.18 -25.30
C LEU A 198 -14.73 5.20 -26.22
N LYS A 199 -14.04 5.64 -27.29
CA LYS A 199 -14.58 6.59 -28.26
C LYS A 199 -15.68 5.95 -29.11
N ILE A 200 -15.44 4.75 -29.65
CA ILE A 200 -16.40 4.09 -30.55
C ILE A 200 -17.68 3.66 -29.81
N THR A 201 -17.57 3.34 -28.53
CA THR A 201 -18.71 2.98 -27.68
C THR A 201 -19.48 4.21 -27.19
N GLY A 202 -19.04 5.42 -27.54
CA GLY A 202 -19.66 6.68 -27.11
C GLY A 202 -19.48 7.00 -25.62
N PHE A 203 -18.68 6.22 -24.88
CA PHE A 203 -18.53 6.38 -23.44
C PHE A 203 -17.48 7.45 -23.05
N TYR A 204 -16.48 7.67 -23.91
CA TYR A 204 -15.39 8.62 -23.69
C TYR A 204 -15.83 10.03 -23.20
N PRO A 205 -16.84 10.71 -23.80
CA PRO A 205 -17.25 12.05 -23.35
C PRO A 205 -18.01 12.09 -22.02
N HIS A 206 -18.26 10.94 -21.40
CA HIS A 206 -19.08 10.80 -20.21
C HIS A 206 -18.31 10.35 -18.96
N ILE A 207 -16.98 10.30 -19.07
CA ILE A 207 -16.03 10.00 -18.00
C ILE A 207 -15.45 11.31 -17.47
#